data_AF-A0A946YLD2-F1
#
_entry.id   AF-A0A946YLD2-F1
#
_cell.length_a   1.000
_cell.length_b   1.000
_cell.length_c   1.000
_cell.angle_alpha   90.00
_cell.angle_beta   90.00
_cell.angle_gamma   90.00
#
_symmetry.space_group_name_H-M   'P 1'
#
loop_
_entity.id
_entity.type
_entity.pdbx_description
1 polymer ?
#
loop_
_entity_poly.entity_id
_entity_poly.type
_entity_poly.pdbx_seq_one_letter_code
_entity_poly.pdbx_strand_id
1 'polypeptide(L)' 'MTNEFQVVFHNIDQSDAVMDAVNKRISKLERYCDQIITGRVVLDSPHNNHHKGKVYSVGLEIHTPQKEVRVNQEQ' A
#
# COMPACT_ATOMS: atom_id res chain seq x y z
N MET A 1 3.89 -8.02 17.85
CA MET A 1 3.93 -6.55 17.73
C MET A 1 3.02 -6.19 16.59
N THR A 2 2.03 -5.33 16.82
CA THR A 2 1.17 -4.84 15.75
C THR A 2 1.96 -3.72 15.07
N ASN A 3 2.53 -3.99 13.89
CA ASN A 3 3.23 -2.95 13.16
C ASN A 3 2.18 -2.02 12.57
N GLU A 4 2.20 -0.76 12.98
CA GLU A 4 1.22 0.21 12.49
C GLU A 4 1.59 0.59 11.06
N PHE A 5 0.72 0.17 10.12
CA PHE A 5 0.76 0.56 8.73
C PHE A 5 -0.25 1.67 8.48
N GLN A 6 0.21 2.78 7.91
CA GLN A 6 -0.67 3.83 7.42
C GLN A 6 -1.19 3.46 6.03
N VAL A 7 -2.50 3.47 5.82
CA VAL A 7 -3.12 3.28 4.50
C VAL A 7 -3.67 4.64 4.02
N VAL A 8 -3.23 5.08 2.85
CA VAL A 8 -3.59 6.37 2.25
C VAL A 8 -4.25 6.14 0.90
N PHE A 9 -5.40 6.76 0.70
CA PHE A 9 -6.15 6.75 -0.56
C PHE A 9 -6.01 8.12 -1.23
N HIS A 10 -5.57 8.16 -2.48
CA HIS A 10 -5.43 9.37 -3.27
C HIS A 10 -6.26 9.24 -4.56
N ASN A 11 -7.19 10.16 -4.80
CA ASN A 11 -8.09 10.13 -5.97
C ASN A 11 -8.85 8.80 -6.20
N ILE A 12 -8.98 7.99 -5.16
CA ILE A 12 -9.71 6.72 -5.14
C ILE A 12 -10.62 6.71 -3.92
N ASP A 13 -11.84 6.22 -4.10
CA ASP A 13 -12.79 6.06 -3.00
C ASP A 13 -12.30 4.99 -2.02
N GLN A 14 -12.27 5.34 -0.75
CA GLN A 14 -12.03 4.37 0.31
C GLN A 14 -13.21 3.39 0.38
N SER A 15 -12.91 2.10 0.45
CA SER A 15 -13.90 1.05 0.68
C SER A 15 -13.34 -0.04 1.58
N ASP A 16 -14.23 -0.68 2.35
CA ASP A 16 -13.86 -1.75 3.28
C ASP A 16 -13.20 -2.92 2.55
N ALA A 17 -13.70 -3.26 1.36
CA ALA A 17 -13.12 -4.32 0.54
C ALA A 17 -11.65 -4.07 0.17
N VAL A 18 -11.29 -2.81 -0.11
CA VAL A 18 -9.90 -2.44 -0.43
C VAL A 18 -9.06 -2.39 0.85
N MET A 19 -9.60 -1.88 1.95
CA MET A 19 -8.90 -1.86 3.24
C MET A 19 -8.59 -3.28 3.73
N ASP A 20 -9.55 -4.20 3.68
CA ASP A 20 -9.39 -5.61 4.00
C ASP A 20 -8.38 -6.28 3.08
N ALA A 21 -8.41 -5.91 1.79
CA ALA A 21 -7.44 -6.40 0.84
C ALA A 21 -6.02 -6.01 1.28
N VAL A 22 -5.78 -4.72 1.55
CA VAL A 22 -4.48 -4.21 2.02
C VAL A 22 -4.04 -4.91 3.30
N ASN A 23 -4.90 -4.97 4.31
CA ASN A 23 -4.61 -5.63 5.59
C ASN A 23 -4.19 -7.10 5.43
N LYS A 24 -4.84 -7.85 4.54
CA LYS A 24 -4.46 -9.23 4.24
C LYS A 24 -3.05 -9.35 3.65
N ARG A 25 -2.61 -8.37 2.84
CA ARG A 25 -1.24 -8.38 2.26
C ARG A 25 -0.20 -7.94 3.30
N ILE A 26 -0.54 -6.98 4.16
CA ILE A 26 0.31 -6.59 5.30
C ILE A 26 0.54 -7.79 6.23
N SER A 27 -0.53 -8.47 6.63
CA SER A 27 -0.42 -9.68 7.47
C SER A 27 0.43 -10.78 6.81
N LYS A 28 0.41 -10.87 5.48
CA LYS A 28 1.30 -11.78 4.74
C LYS A 28 2.76 -11.32 4.81
N LEU A 29 3.05 -10.03 4.71
CA LEU A 29 4.40 -9.47 4.82
C LEU A 29 5.01 -9.71 6.20
N GLU A 30 4.24 -9.52 7.27
CA GLU A 30 4.68 -9.77 8.66
C GLU A 30 5.11 -11.22 8.89
N ARG A 31 4.57 -12.19 8.13
CA ARG A 31 5.02 -13.60 8.19
C ARG A 31 6.41 -13.82 7.59
N TYR A 32 6.88 -12.94 6.71
CA TYR A 32 8.19 -13.05 6.05
C TYR A 32 9.27 -12.22 6.75
N CYS A 33 8.89 -11.15 7.44
CA CYS A 33 9.82 -10.29 8.18
C CYS A 33 9.14 -9.75 9.45
N ASP A 34 9.60 -10.24 10.58
CA ASP A 34 9.18 -9.85 11.93
C ASP A 34 9.83 -8.55 12.41
N GLN A 35 10.83 -8.04 11.69
CA GLN A 35 11.56 -6.80 11.99
C GLN A 35 11.00 -5.57 11.25
N ILE A 36 9.80 -5.64 10.69
CA ILE A 36 9.13 -4.44 10.18
C ILE A 36 8.80 -3.55 11.40
N ILE A 37 9.17 -2.27 11.36
CA ILE A 37 8.88 -1.32 12.45
C ILE A 37 7.59 -0.55 12.14
N THR A 38 7.45 -0.11 10.90
CA THR A 38 6.30 0.65 10.40
C THR A 38 6.26 0.56 8.87
N GLY A 39 5.15 0.98 8.28
CA GLY A 39 5.06 1.15 6.84
C GLY A 39 3.89 2.01 6.40
N ARG A 40 3.87 2.30 5.11
CA ARG A 40 2.84 3.10 4.46
C ARG A 40 2.44 2.45 3.14
N VAL A 41 1.14 2.35 2.93
CA VAL A 41 0.53 1.93 1.66
C VAL A 41 -0.19 3.14 1.07
N VAL A 42 0.14 3.49 -0.16
CA VAL A 42 -0.53 4.55 -0.93
C VAL A 42 -1.24 3.89 -2.10
N LEU A 43 -2.54 4.09 -2.19
CA LEU A 43 -3.37 3.68 -3.31
C LEU A 43 -3.77 4.93 -4.06
N ASP A 44 -3.42 5.02 -5.34
CA ASP A 44 -3.72 6.18 -6.16
C ASP A 44 -4.40 5.80 -7.48
N SER A 45 -5.21 6.72 -7.98
CA SER A 45 -5.85 6.66 -9.28
C SER A 45 -5.81 8.06 -9.90
N PRO A 46 -4.77 8.41 -10.68
CA PRO A 46 -4.69 9.73 -11.31
C PRO A 46 -5.93 10.05 -12.14
N HIS A 47 -6.24 11.36 -12.23
CA HIS A 47 -7.43 11.85 -12.93
C HIS A 47 -7.50 11.26 -14.35
N ASN A 48 -8.58 10.54 -14.62
CA ASN A 48 -8.80 9.82 -15.87
C ASN A 48 -8.58 10.72 -17.09
N ASN A 49 -7.57 10.41 -17.90
CA ASN A 49 -7.60 10.83 -19.29
C ASN A 49 -8.65 9.95 -20.00
N HIS A 50 -9.73 10.58 -20.48
CA HIS A 50 -10.93 9.98 -21.09
C HIS A 50 -10.68 8.85 -22.13
N HIS A 51 -9.45 8.69 -22.62
CA HIS A 51 -9.10 7.75 -23.69
C HIS A 51 -8.37 6.47 -23.24
N LYS A 52 -7.92 6.32 -21.98
CA LYS A 52 -7.07 5.17 -21.56
C LYS A 52 -7.55 4.34 -20.37
N GLY A 53 -8.77 4.54 -19.86
CA GLY A 53 -9.29 3.79 -18.72
C GLY A 53 -8.66 4.23 -17.38
N LYS A 54 -9.13 3.62 -16.28
CA LYS A 54 -8.63 3.93 -14.93
C LYS A 54 -7.26 3.27 -14.73
N VAL A 55 -6.22 4.08 -14.57
CA VAL A 55 -4.87 3.63 -14.17
C VAL A 55 -4.82 3.65 -12.65
N TYR A 56 -4.44 2.54 -12.04
CA TYR A 56 -4.26 2.44 -10.59
C TYR A 56 -2.78 2.27 -10.27
N SER A 57 -2.31 2.93 -9.22
CA SER A 57 -0.97 2.72 -8.69
C SER A 57 -0.99 2.38 -7.21
N VAL A 58 -0.02 1.56 -6.81
CA VAL A 58 0.18 1.15 -5.42
C VAL A 58 1.63 1.42 -5.06
N GLY A 59 1.82 2.28 -4.06
CA GLY A 59 3.10 2.51 -3.40
C GLY A 59 3.14 1.81 -2.05
N LEU A 60 4.24 1.15 -1.74
CA LEU A 60 4.50 0.51 -0.46
C LEU A 60 5.87 0.95 0.05
N GLU A 61 5.88 1.55 1.24
CA GLU A 61 7.08 1.95 1.98
C GLU A 61 7.14 1.16 3.27
N ILE A 62 8.29 0.52 3.55
CA ILE A 62 8.51 -0.30 4.74
C ILE A 62 9.81 0.15 5.40
N HIS A 63 9.75 0.40 6.70
CA HIS A 63 10.91 0.70 7.51
C HIS A 63 11.29 -0.51 8.35
N THR A 64 12.55 -0.94 8.23
CA THR A 64 13.18 -1.97 9.07
C THR A 64 14.38 -1.36 9.81
N PRO A 65 14.91 -2.00 10.87
CA PRO A 65 16.09 -1.51 11.58
C PRO A 65 17.32 -1.33 10.68
N GLN A 66 17.44 -2.16 9.63
CA GLN A 66 18.59 -2.17 8.75
C GLN A 66 18.45 -1.22 7.56
N LYS A 67 17.23 -1.09 7.01
CA LYS A 67 16.99 -0.30 5.79
C LYS A 67 15.52 0.04 5.59
N GLU A 68 15.33 1.00 4.70
CA GLU A 68 14.03 1.33 4.13
C GLU A 68 13.85 0.62 2.78
N VAL A 69 12.63 0.14 2.52
CA VAL A 69 12.25 -0.52 1.26
C VAL A 69 11.06 0.23 0.68
N ARG A 70 11.18 0.67 -0.57
CA ARG A 70 10.08 1.29 -1.32
C ARG A 70 9.85 0.54 -2.62
N VAL A 71 8.59 0.22 -2.90
CA VAL A 71 8.16 -0.39 -4.17
C VAL A 71 6.92 0.33 -4.68
N ASN A 72 6.88 0.57 -5.99
CA ASN A 72 5.73 1.14 -6.68
C ASN A 72 5.32 0.19 -7.80
N GLN A 73 4.01 0.01 -7.96
CA GLN A 73 3.43 -0.77 -9.05
C GLN A 73 2.32 0.05 -9.71
N GLU A 74 2.39 0.16 -11.04
CA GLU A 74 1.41 0.84 -11.90
C GLU A 74 0.73 -0.21 -12.79
N GLN A 75 -0.56 -0.03 -13.08
CA GLN A 75 -1.39 -0.92 -13.90
C GLN A 75 -1.99 -0.21 -15.10
#